data_AF-A0A0F7IG96-F1
#
_entry.id   AF-A0A0F7IG96-F1
#
_cell.length_a   1.000
_cell.length_b   1.000
_cell.length_c   1.000
_cell.angle_alpha   90.00
_cell.angle_beta   90.00
_cell.angle_gamma   90.00
#
_symmetry.space_group_name_H-M   'P 1'
#
loop_
_entity.id
_entity.type
_entity.pdbx_description
1 polymer ?
#
loop_
_entity_poly.entity_id
_entity_poly.type
_entity_poly.pdbx_seq_one_letter_code
_entity_poly.pdbx_strand_id
1 'polypeptide(L)'
;MRVGITLISVFLLFMFSVSAFTAFSILLAGDQFAKAFREEMEKYGAGDVNPEDFIPLAVAVGFAFSLAYLIAGIGLLTRREWGRKLAILIAIIHVIYGIMAVAIPEVGVPNLLIGGAILLYLRRKDVRAEFVQEMTIEERVLGRRLD
;
A
#
# COMPACT_ATOMS: atom_id res chain seq x y z
N MET A 1 9.00 5.23 19.10
CA MET A 1 8.28 4.13 18.42
C MET A 1 6.87 4.50 17.98
N ARG A 2 6.01 5.04 18.86
CA ARG A 2 4.62 5.40 18.49
C ARG A 2 4.54 6.36 17.29
N VAL A 3 5.43 7.36 17.26
CA VAL A 3 5.51 8.34 16.16
C VAL A 3 5.70 7.66 14.79
N GLY A 4 6.58 6.68 14.65
CA GLY A 4 6.81 6.03 13.35
C GLY A 4 5.62 5.20 12.88
N ILE A 5 4.91 4.52 13.80
CA ILE A 5 3.66 3.81 13.45
C ILE A 5 2.60 4.83 12.99
N THR A 6 2.45 5.95 13.70
CA THR A 6 1.52 7.02 13.32
C THR A 6 1.88 7.62 11.96
N LEU A 7 3.15 7.91 11.70
CA LEU A 7 3.60 8.46 10.41
C LEU A 7 3.30 7.49 9.25
N ILE A 8 3.58 6.20 9.42
CA ILE A 8 3.25 5.19 8.40
C ILE A 8 1.73 5.09 8.24
N SER A 9 0.97 5.16 9.32
CA SER A 9 -0.50 5.11 9.25
C SER A 9 -1.06 6.30 8.47
N VAL A 10 -0.61 7.52 8.78
CA VAL A 10 -1.01 8.74 8.07
C VAL A 10 -0.61 8.67 6.60
N PHE A 11 0.60 8.19 6.31
CA PHE A 11 1.05 7.96 4.95
C PHE A 11 0.13 6.99 4.19
N LEU A 12 -0.22 5.83 4.77
CA LEU A 12 -1.14 4.88 4.12
C LEU A 12 -2.54 5.48 3.93
N LEU A 13 -3.06 6.22 4.92
CA LEU A 13 -4.35 6.89 4.78
C LEU A 13 -4.33 7.99 3.70
N PHE A 14 -3.21 8.69 3.54
CA PHE A 14 -3.01 9.61 2.43
C PHE A 14 -2.97 8.87 1.08
N MET A 15 -2.25 7.75 1.00
CA MET A 15 -2.21 6.90 -0.20
C MET A 15 -3.59 6.31 -0.55
N PHE A 16 -4.43 6.01 0.44
CA PHE A 16 -5.84 5.70 0.22
C PHE A 16 -6.55 6.81 -0.55
N SER A 17 -6.42 8.06 -0.11
CA SER A 17 -7.05 9.21 -0.79
C SER A 17 -6.53 9.39 -2.21
N VAL A 18 -5.21 9.31 -2.41
CA VAL A 18 -4.60 9.42 -3.75
C VAL A 18 -5.05 8.29 -4.68
N SER A 19 -5.04 7.05 -4.20
CA SER A 19 -5.44 5.87 -4.97
C SER A 19 -6.94 5.90 -5.30
N ALA A 20 -7.79 6.29 -4.34
CA ALA A 20 -9.22 6.47 -4.57
C ALA A 20 -9.47 7.56 -5.62
N PHE A 21 -8.85 8.73 -5.44
CA PHE A 21 -8.99 9.85 -6.36
C PHE A 21 -8.56 9.48 -7.77
N THR A 22 -7.44 8.75 -7.91
CA THR A 22 -6.94 8.27 -9.20
C THR A 22 -7.93 7.29 -9.84
N ALA A 23 -8.41 6.29 -9.10
CA ALA A 23 -9.37 5.31 -9.60
C ALA A 23 -10.70 5.97 -10.03
N PHE A 24 -11.21 6.91 -9.24
CA PHE A 24 -12.40 7.70 -9.60
C PHE A 24 -12.16 8.59 -10.82
N SER A 25 -10.99 9.21 -10.92
CA SER A 25 -10.65 10.05 -12.07
C SER A 25 -10.59 9.22 -13.36
N ILE A 26 -9.98 8.04 -13.32
CA ILE A 26 -9.96 7.11 -14.46
C ILE A 26 -11.37 6.64 -14.81
N LEU A 27 -12.18 6.31 -13.79
CA LEU A 27 -13.56 5.87 -14.01
C LEU A 27 -14.44 6.95 -14.65
N LEU A 28 -14.29 8.21 -14.23
CA LEU A 28 -15.10 9.33 -14.72
C LEU A 28 -14.59 9.95 -16.02
N ALA A 29 -13.27 9.93 -16.23
CA ALA A 29 -12.59 10.56 -17.36
C ALA A 29 -11.85 9.52 -18.22
N GLY A 30 -12.45 8.33 -18.40
CA GLY A 30 -11.86 7.20 -19.11
C GLY A 30 -11.29 7.56 -20.49
N ASP A 31 -12.03 8.35 -21.28
CA ASP A 31 -11.59 8.78 -22.62
C ASP A 31 -10.33 9.67 -22.57
N GLN A 32 -10.26 10.57 -21.59
CA GLN A 32 -9.10 11.45 -21.41
C GLN A 32 -7.88 10.66 -20.93
N PHE A 33 -8.11 9.70 -20.02
CA PHE A 33 -7.08 8.78 -19.57
C PHE A 33 -6.58 7.90 -20.72
N ALA A 34 -7.46 7.34 -21.55
CA ALA A 34 -7.11 6.52 -22.71
C ALA A 34 -6.22 7.30 -23.68
N LYS A 35 -6.60 8.55 -23.97
CA LYS A 35 -5.82 9.42 -24.85
C LYS A 35 -4.44 9.70 -24.28
N ALA A 36 -4.36 10.13 -23.01
CA ALA A 36 -3.09 10.44 -22.36
C ALA A 36 -2.18 9.20 -22.24
N PHE A 37 -2.77 8.03 -21.94
CA PHE A 37 -2.05 6.77 -21.87
C PHE A 37 -1.50 6.34 -23.23
N ARG A 38 -2.28 6.50 -24.31
CA ARG A 38 -1.81 6.22 -25.68
C ARG A 38 -0.65 7.13 -26.06
N GLU A 39 -0.78 8.43 -25.81
CA GLU A 39 0.30 9.42 -26.07
C GLU A 39 1.58 9.08 -25.29
N GLU A 40 1.45 8.57 -24.06
CA GLU A 40 2.61 8.15 -23.26
C GLU A 40 3.22 6.83 -23.79
N MET A 41 2.40 5.84 -24.13
CA MET A 41 2.84 4.54 -24.66
C MET A 41 3.53 4.67 -26.03
N GLU A 42 3.10 5.61 -26.87
CA GLU A 42 3.77 5.92 -28.13
C GLU A 42 5.22 6.36 -27.92
N LYS A 43 5.52 7.09 -26.84
CA LYS A 43 6.91 7.49 -26.51
C LYS A 43 7.81 6.29 -26.23
N TYR A 44 7.24 5.19 -25.76
CA TYR A 44 7.95 3.94 -25.47
C TYR A 44 7.85 2.90 -26.60
N GLY A 45 7.28 3.27 -27.76
CA GLY A 45 7.18 2.39 -28.93
C GLY A 45 6.11 1.28 -28.81
N ALA A 46 5.13 1.45 -27.93
CA ALA A 46 4.07 0.48 -27.65
C ALA A 46 2.67 1.01 -28.02
N GLY A 47 2.57 1.65 -29.19
CA GLY A 47 1.35 2.31 -29.68
C GLY A 47 0.24 1.35 -30.16
N ASP A 48 0.52 0.05 -30.24
CA ASP A 48 -0.43 -1.01 -30.59
C ASP A 48 -1.31 -1.45 -29.42
N VAL A 49 -0.97 -1.05 -28.20
CA VAL A 49 -1.74 -1.36 -26.99
C VAL A 49 -3.02 -0.52 -26.95
N ASN A 50 -4.18 -1.18 -26.93
CA ASN A 50 -5.47 -0.49 -26.76
C ASN A 50 -5.69 -0.12 -25.28
N PRO A 51 -5.62 1.16 -24.88
CA PRO A 51 -5.72 1.57 -23.47
C PRO A 51 -7.09 1.26 -22.86
N GLU A 52 -8.13 1.28 -23.69
CA GLU A 52 -9.53 1.11 -23.30
C GLU A 52 -9.77 -0.24 -22.63
N ASP A 53 -9.06 -1.29 -23.08
CA ASP A 53 -9.15 -2.64 -22.51
C ASP A 53 -8.53 -2.72 -21.10
N PHE A 54 -7.64 -1.80 -20.75
CA PHE A 54 -6.97 -1.75 -19.45
C PHE A 54 -7.69 -0.87 -18.43
N ILE A 55 -8.60 0.01 -18.86
CA ILE A 55 -9.32 0.93 -17.96
C ILE A 55 -10.05 0.19 -16.84
N PRO A 56 -10.87 -0.86 -17.10
CA PRO A 56 -11.57 -1.57 -16.04
C PRO A 56 -10.61 -2.20 -15.02
N LEU A 57 -9.50 -2.76 -15.51
CA LEU A 57 -8.47 -3.36 -14.68
C LEU A 57 -7.75 -2.30 -13.83
N ALA A 58 -7.37 -1.16 -14.43
CA ALA A 58 -6.71 -0.06 -13.73
C ALA A 58 -7.59 0.51 -12.62
N VAL A 59 -8.89 0.69 -12.90
CA VAL A 59 -9.88 1.14 -11.90
C VAL A 59 -10.04 0.11 -10.78
N ALA A 60 -10.20 -1.17 -11.12
CA ALA A 60 -10.36 -2.24 -10.12
C ALA A 60 -9.13 -2.37 -9.21
N VAL A 61 -7.93 -2.34 -9.80
CA VAL A 61 -6.66 -2.36 -9.06
C VAL A 61 -6.55 -1.11 -8.18
N GLY A 62 -6.85 0.07 -8.71
CA GLY A 62 -6.83 1.33 -7.95
C GLY A 62 -7.76 1.33 -6.73
N PHE A 63 -8.97 0.79 -6.86
CA PHE A 63 -9.89 0.61 -5.74
C PHE A 63 -9.42 -0.45 -4.74
N ALA A 64 -8.88 -1.58 -5.22
CA ALA A 64 -8.36 -2.63 -4.36
C ALA A 64 -7.19 -2.13 -3.50
N PHE A 65 -6.23 -1.41 -4.10
CA PHE A 65 -5.13 -0.78 -3.36
C PHE A 65 -5.63 0.30 -2.40
N SER A 66 -6.55 1.14 -2.84
CA SER A 66 -7.17 2.16 -1.99
C SER A 66 -7.75 1.53 -0.71
N LEU A 67 -8.57 0.49 -0.84
CA LEU A 67 -9.13 -0.22 0.30
C LEU A 67 -8.06 -0.89 1.16
N ALA A 68 -7.05 -1.50 0.56
CA ALA A 68 -5.93 -2.09 1.29
C ALA A 68 -5.16 -1.05 2.13
N TYR A 69 -4.90 0.13 1.57
CA TYR A 69 -4.27 1.24 2.29
C TYR A 69 -5.12 1.73 3.47
N LEU A 70 -6.44 1.87 3.27
CA LEU A 70 -7.37 2.27 4.32
C LEU A 70 -7.37 1.26 5.48
N ILE A 71 -7.54 -0.02 5.16
CA ILE A 71 -7.57 -1.11 6.13
C ILE A 71 -6.23 -1.19 6.87
N ALA A 72 -5.10 -1.12 6.16
CA ALA A 72 -3.77 -1.14 6.77
C ALA A 72 -3.55 0.08 7.68
N GLY A 73 -3.90 1.28 7.22
CA GLY A 73 -3.77 2.53 7.99
C GLY A 73 -4.59 2.48 9.29
N ILE A 74 -5.87 2.09 9.22
CA ILE A 74 -6.72 1.92 10.40
C ILE A 74 -6.18 0.81 11.31
N GLY A 75 -5.74 -0.31 10.74
CA GLY A 75 -5.17 -1.42 11.49
C GLY A 75 -3.90 -1.03 12.25
N LEU A 76 -3.06 -0.18 11.67
CA LEU A 76 -1.88 0.36 12.34
C LEU A 76 -2.24 1.34 13.47
N LEU A 77 -3.20 2.24 13.26
CA LEU A 77 -3.69 3.17 14.30
C LEU A 77 -4.29 2.43 15.49
N THR A 78 -5.05 1.38 15.21
CA THR A 78 -5.69 0.52 16.23
C THR A 78 -4.75 -0.55 16.77
N ARG A 79 -3.47 -0.54 16.36
CA ARG A 79 -2.40 -1.45 16.80
C ARG A 79 -2.76 -2.93 16.66
N ARG A 80 -3.50 -3.29 15.62
CA ARG A 80 -3.85 -4.67 15.34
C ARG A 80 -2.75 -5.36 14.54
N GLU A 81 -2.37 -6.58 14.92
CA GLU A 81 -1.32 -7.33 14.19
C GLU A 81 -1.69 -7.55 12.72
N TRP A 82 -2.97 -7.76 12.41
CA TRP A 82 -3.42 -7.91 11.01
C TRP A 82 -3.12 -6.64 10.19
N GLY A 83 -3.23 -5.45 10.78
CA GLY A 83 -2.91 -4.18 10.10
C GLY A 83 -1.42 -4.06 9.79
N ARG A 84 -0.57 -4.47 10.73
CA ARG A 84 0.89 -4.56 10.53
C ARG A 84 1.25 -5.54 9.40
N LYS A 85 0.64 -6.73 9.40
CA LYS A 85 0.89 -7.75 8.36
C LYS A 85 0.45 -7.25 6.99
N LEU A 86 -0.69 -6.58 6.89
CA LEU A 86 -1.16 -5.99 5.63
C LEU A 86 -0.24 -4.85 5.14
N ALA A 87 0.18 -3.95 6.03
CA ALA A 87 1.13 -2.89 5.68
C ALA A 87 2.48 -3.45 5.19
N ILE A 88 2.96 -4.55 5.77
CA ILE A 88 4.15 -5.27 5.30
C ILE A 88 3.93 -5.86 3.90
N LEU A 89 2.77 -6.47 3.64
CA LEU A 89 2.44 -7.00 2.32
C LEU A 89 2.42 -5.89 1.26
N ILE A 90 1.78 -4.76 1.55
CA ILE A 90 1.75 -3.58 0.70
C ILE A 90 3.18 -3.08 0.43
N ALA A 91 4.03 -3.00 1.46
CA ALA A 91 5.41 -2.59 1.32
C ALA A 91 6.23 -3.54 0.43
N ILE A 92 6.00 -4.85 0.53
CA ILE A 92 6.62 -5.85 -0.35
C ILE A 92 6.18 -5.62 -1.81
N ILE A 93 4.90 -5.37 -2.05
CA ILE A 93 4.39 -5.09 -3.39
C ILE A 93 5.03 -3.83 -3.97
N HIS A 94 5.19 -2.76 -3.19
CA HIS A 94 5.92 -1.57 -3.63
C HIS A 94 7.37 -1.87 -3.97
N VAL A 95 8.07 -2.68 -3.17
CA VAL A 95 9.45 -3.07 -3.49
C VAL A 95 9.50 -3.85 -4.80
N ILE A 96 8.62 -4.84 -4.99
CA ILE A 96 8.55 -5.62 -6.24
C ILE A 96 8.28 -4.70 -7.44
N TYR A 97 7.28 -3.81 -7.32
CA TYR A 97 6.96 -2.86 -8.37
C TYR A 97 8.12 -1.90 -8.65
N GLY A 98 8.82 -1.44 -7.61
CA GLY A 98 10.02 -0.61 -7.75
C GLY A 98 11.17 -1.31 -8.47
N ILE A 99 11.37 -2.62 -8.24
CA ILE A 99 12.34 -3.43 -8.98
C ILE A 99 11.91 -3.55 -10.46
N MET A 100 10.63 -3.82 -10.73
CA MET A 100 10.11 -3.90 -12.10
C MET A 100 10.22 -2.57 -12.85
N ALA A 101 10.06 -1.45 -12.14
CA ALA A 101 10.13 -0.10 -12.66
C ALA A 101 11.54 0.52 -12.58
N VAL A 102 12.61 -0.29 -12.42
CA VAL A 102 13.98 0.23 -12.30
C VAL A 102 14.44 1.03 -13.53
N ALA A 103 13.87 0.74 -14.71
CA ALA A 103 14.12 1.47 -15.94
C ALA A 103 13.45 2.86 -15.99
N ILE A 104 12.55 3.16 -15.04
CA ILE A 104 11.85 4.44 -14.92
C ILE A 104 12.15 4.99 -13.51
N PRO A 105 13.30 5.66 -13.30
CA PRO A 105 13.79 6.03 -11.97
C PRO A 105 12.79 6.82 -11.12
N GLU A 106 11.99 7.69 -11.74
CA GLU A 106 10.95 8.50 -11.12
C GLU A 106 9.85 7.65 -10.47
N VAL A 107 9.64 6.44 -10.96
CA VAL A 107 8.69 5.46 -10.42
C VAL A 107 9.42 4.46 -9.52
N GLY A 108 10.53 3.91 -9.98
CA GLY A 108 11.26 2.84 -9.29
C GLY A 108 11.82 3.26 -7.93
N VAL A 109 12.53 4.39 -7.88
CA VAL A 109 13.25 4.83 -6.68
C VAL A 109 12.32 5.13 -5.50
N PRO A 110 11.23 5.91 -5.64
CA PRO A 110 10.31 6.16 -4.54
C PRO A 110 9.67 4.88 -3.99
N ASN A 111 9.29 3.95 -4.88
CA ASN A 111 8.69 2.67 -4.49
C ASN A 111 9.66 1.80 -3.67
N LEU A 112 10.92 1.71 -4.09
CA LEU A 112 11.96 0.99 -3.35
C LEU A 112 12.26 1.62 -1.99
N LEU A 113 12.41 2.95 -1.94
CA LEU A 113 12.74 3.66 -0.71
C LEU A 113 11.61 3.59 0.31
N ILE A 114 10.38 3.91 -0.10
CA ILE A 114 9.23 3.93 0.79
C ILE A 114 8.87 2.50 1.20
N GLY A 115 8.75 1.57 0.24
CA GLY A 115 8.46 0.18 0.52
C GLY A 115 9.52 -0.47 1.42
N GLY A 116 10.81 -0.26 1.10
CA GLY A 116 11.92 -0.75 1.91
C GLY A 116 11.92 -0.18 3.32
N ALA A 117 11.74 1.14 3.48
CA ALA A 117 11.70 1.78 4.79
C ALA A 117 10.55 1.26 5.67
N ILE A 118 9.34 1.16 5.11
CA ILE A 118 8.18 0.61 5.84
C ILE A 118 8.42 -0.85 6.22
N LEU A 119 8.93 -1.66 5.29
CA LEU A 119 9.21 -3.07 5.51
C LEU A 119 10.24 -3.30 6.62
N LEU A 120 11.35 -2.56 6.58
CA LEU A 120 12.39 -2.66 7.60
C LEU A 120 11.87 -2.18 8.96
N TYR A 121 11.15 -1.05 9.00
CA TYR A 121 10.62 -0.49 10.23
C TYR A 121 9.60 -1.42 10.93
N LEU A 122 8.59 -1.90 10.21
CA LEU A 122 7.51 -2.73 10.78
C LEU A 122 7.94 -4.15 11.15
N ARG A 123 9.13 -4.59 10.71
CA ARG A 123 9.73 -5.88 11.10
C ARG A 123 10.63 -5.80 12.33
N ARG A 124 11.00 -4.60 12.79
CA ARG A 124 11.81 -4.48 14.01
C ARG A 124 11.08 -5.08 15.21
N LYS A 125 11.82 -5.76 16.08
CA LYS A 125 11.25 -6.49 17.23
C LYS A 125 10.51 -5.57 18.20
N ASP A 126 11.07 -4.39 18.44
CA ASP A 126 10.50 -3.34 19.29
C ASP A 126 9.17 -2.82 18.72
N VAL A 127 9.12 -2.54 17.42
CA VAL A 127 7.88 -2.11 16.75
C VAL A 127 6.84 -3.23 16.75
N ARG A 128 7.23 -4.48 16.47
CA ARG A 128 6.32 -5.62 16.47
C ARG A 128 5.63 -5.83 17.81
N ALA A 129 6.33 -5.61 18.92
CA ALA A 129 5.78 -5.78 20.27
C ALA A 129 4.58 -4.85 20.54
N GLU A 130 4.48 -3.70 19.86
CA GLU A 130 3.33 -2.79 19.99
C GLU A 130 2.02 -3.35 19.39
N PHE A 131 2.08 -4.41 18.57
CA PHE A 131 0.94 -5.01 17.89
C PHE A 131 0.53 -6.37 18.44
N VAL A 132 1.37 -6.99 19.26
CA VAL A 132 1.14 -8.29 19.87
C VAL A 132 0.83 -8.05 21.33
N GLN A 133 -0.43 -8.23 21.74
CA GLN A 133 -0.75 -8.38 23.15
C GLN A 133 -0.23 -9.76 23.58
N GLU A 134 0.93 -9.81 24.21
CA GLU A 134 1.41 -11.04 24.83
C GLU A 134 0.52 -11.34 26.04
N MET A 135 -0.20 -12.46 25.99
CA MET A 135 -0.87 -12.99 27.17
C MET A 135 0.20 -13.32 28.22
N THR A 136 -0.01 -12.90 29.46
CA THR A 136 0.90 -13.28 30.54
C THR A 136 0.87 -14.81 30.74
N ILE A 137 1.91 -15.36 31.38
CA ILE A 137 1.95 -16.79 31.71
C ILE A 137 0.71 -17.18 32.53
N GLU A 138 0.29 -16.31 33.45
CA GLU A 138 -0.91 -16.50 34.27
C GLU A 138 -2.19 -16.54 33.43
N GLU A 139 -2.38 -15.63 32.49
CA GLU A 139 -3.53 -15.66 31.56
C GLU A 139 -3.52 -16.90 30.66
N ARG A 140 -2.33 -17.34 30.24
CA ARG A 140 -2.16 -18.55 29.43
C ARG A 140 -2.48 -19.83 30.22
N VAL A 141 -2.13 -19.87 31.51
CA VAL A 141 -2.45 -20.98 32.43
C VAL A 141 -3.93 -20.97 32.82
N LEU A 142 -4.51 -19.80 33.03
CA LEU A 142 -5.90 -19.64 33.47
C LEU A 142 -6.92 -19.70 32.33
N GLY A 143 -6.49 -19.64 31.06
CA GLY A 143 -7.36 -19.70 29.89
C GLY A 143 -8.33 -18.53 29.76
N ARG A 144 -8.16 -17.48 30.57
CA ARG A 144 -8.97 -16.25 30.56
C ARG A 144 -8.09 -15.04 30.83
N ARG A 145 -8.47 -13.89 30.28
CA ARG A 145 -7.82 -12.61 30.60
C ARG A 145 -8.16 -12.22 32.04
N LEU A 146 -7.21 -11.58 32.70
CA LEU A 146 -7.40 -10.99 34.02
C LEU A 146 -7.54 -9.49 33.81
N ASP A 147 -8.78 -9.05 33.55
CA ASP A 147 -9.19 -7.66 33.44
C ASP A 147 -9.73 -7.08 34.75
#